data_AF-A0A833QDN6-F1
#
_entry.id   AF-A0A833QDN6-F1
#
_cell.length_a   1.000
_cell.length_b   1.000
_cell.length_c   1.000
_cell.angle_alpha   90.00
_cell.angle_beta   90.00
_cell.angle_gamma   90.00
#
_symmetry.space_group_name_H-M   'P 1'
#
loop_
_entity.id
_entity.type
_entity.pdbx_description
1 polymer ?
#
loop_
_entity_poly.entity_id
_entity_poly.type
_entity_poly.pdbx_seq_one_letter_code
_entity_poly.pdbx_strand_id
1 'polypeptide(L)'
;MSKMCFGGPYLVESCGEILTVSYNQSYEGTYYQFYIHRLEFGNGKGNPCWVKLSTIGDRMLFFENPLGYGHAFSLSASDFAGLKGNCIYFINMIPTSSLGHTRVINVYDVENGETKFIDTPFNRKNHISISWFMPTLNHI
;
A
#
# COMPACT_ATOMS: atom_id res chain seq x y z
N MET A 1 -0.91 -26.36 -4.39
CA MET A 1 -0.99 -24.94 -4.82
C MET A 1 -2.05 -24.26 -3.98
N SER A 2 -1.67 -23.25 -3.18
CA SER A 2 -2.62 -22.40 -2.45
C SER A 2 -3.41 -21.53 -3.44
N LYS A 3 -4.68 -21.27 -3.15
CA LYS A 3 -5.51 -20.35 -3.97
C LYS A 3 -5.06 -18.91 -3.72
N MET A 4 -4.86 -18.15 -4.80
CA MET A 4 -4.46 -16.74 -4.77
C MET A 4 -5.60 -15.86 -5.27
N CYS A 5 -5.74 -14.67 -4.68
CA CYS A 5 -6.66 -13.63 -5.15
C CYS A 5 -5.85 -12.47 -5.74
N PHE A 6 -6.30 -11.91 -6.85
CA PHE A 6 -5.71 -10.73 -7.48
C PHE A 6 -6.52 -9.49 -7.09
N GLY A 7 -5.83 -8.38 -6.80
CA GLY A 7 -6.46 -7.08 -6.56
C GLY A 7 -5.72 -5.92 -7.20
N GLY A 8 -6.44 -4.80 -7.33
CA GLY A 8 -6.02 -3.62 -8.11
C GLY A 8 -6.50 -3.66 -9.57
N PRO A 9 -5.98 -2.77 -10.45
CA PRO A 9 -4.89 -1.82 -10.19
C PRO A 9 -5.34 -0.53 -9.51
N TYR A 10 -4.58 -0.09 -8.50
CA TYR A 10 -4.66 1.28 -7.97
C TYR A 10 -3.84 2.20 -8.85
N LEU A 11 -4.39 3.35 -9.23
CA LEU A 11 -3.68 4.41 -9.94
C LEU A 11 -3.18 5.44 -8.92
N VAL A 12 -1.87 5.73 -8.94
CA VAL A 12 -1.22 6.58 -7.94
C VAL A 12 -0.35 7.60 -8.64
N GLU A 13 -0.54 8.88 -8.33
CA GLU A 13 0.42 9.92 -8.68
C GLU A 13 1.57 9.89 -7.64
N SER A 14 2.80 10.00 -8.13
CA SER A 14 4.00 9.93 -7.31
C SER A 14 5.11 10.81 -7.87
N CYS A 15 5.16 12.08 -7.46
CA CYS A 15 6.20 13.04 -7.84
C CYS A 15 6.33 13.24 -9.36
N GLY A 16 5.20 13.48 -10.02
CA GLY A 16 5.10 13.66 -11.46
C GLY A 16 5.05 12.37 -12.27
N GLU A 17 5.22 11.21 -11.63
CA GLU A 17 5.04 9.90 -12.26
C GLU A 17 3.64 9.36 -11.99
N ILE A 18 3.10 8.61 -12.95
CA ILE A 18 1.85 7.87 -12.79
C ILE A 18 2.19 6.38 -12.64
N LEU A 19 1.79 5.81 -11.50
CA LEU A 19 2.04 4.42 -11.15
C LEU A 19 0.74 3.63 -11.13
N THR A 20 0.80 2.36 -11.53
CA THR A 20 -0.20 1.36 -11.18
C THR A 20 0.38 0.38 -10.17
N VAL A 21 -0.42 0.07 -9.15
CA VAL A 21 -0.08 -0.95 -8.15
C VAL A 21 -1.16 -2.01 -8.14
N SER A 22 -0.76 -3.25 -8.37
CA SER A 22 -1.60 -4.44 -8.23
C SER A 22 -0.93 -5.41 -7.29
N TYR A 23 -1.67 -6.43 -6.84
CA TYR A 23 -1.10 -7.42 -5.94
C TYR A 23 -1.80 -8.77 -6.07
N ASN A 24 -1.07 -9.80 -5.68
CA ASN A 24 -1.62 -11.09 -5.36
C ASN A 24 -1.62 -11.29 -3.84
N GLN A 25 -2.67 -11.92 -3.31
CA GLN A 25 -2.73 -12.29 -1.91
C GLN A 25 -3.09 -13.77 -1.72
N SER A 26 -2.62 -14.37 -0.62
CA SER A 26 -3.17 -15.65 -0.16
C SER A 26 -4.63 -15.47 0.27
N TYR A 27 -5.42 -16.55 0.18
CA TYR A 27 -6.81 -16.52 0.63
C TYR A 27 -6.94 -16.20 2.12
N GLU A 28 -5.96 -16.58 2.95
CA GLU A 28 -5.92 -16.24 4.37
C GLU A 28 -5.52 -14.77 4.64
N GLY A 29 -5.12 -14.00 3.61
CA GLY A 29 -4.66 -12.62 3.77
C GLY A 29 -3.36 -12.48 4.54
N THR A 30 -2.53 -13.53 4.55
CA THR A 30 -1.26 -13.61 5.29
C THR A 30 -0.06 -13.26 4.43
N TYR A 31 -0.19 -13.41 3.11
CA TYR A 31 0.88 -13.17 2.16
C TYR A 31 0.40 -12.22 1.07
N TYR A 32 1.21 -11.21 0.77
CA TYR A 32 1.00 -10.25 -0.30
C TYR A 32 2.24 -10.18 -1.19
N GLN A 33 2.01 -10.15 -2.50
CA GLN A 33 3.02 -9.86 -3.50
C GLN A 33 2.53 -8.69 -4.35
N PHE A 34 3.17 -7.54 -4.22
CA PHE A 34 2.82 -6.36 -4.99
C PHE A 34 3.59 -6.29 -6.31
N TYR A 35 2.98 -5.62 -7.29
CA TYR A 35 3.55 -5.32 -8.58
C TYR A 35 3.30 -3.84 -8.88
N ILE A 36 4.39 -3.11 -9.14
CA ILE A 36 4.36 -1.68 -9.39
C ILE A 36 4.78 -1.46 -10.85
N HIS A 37 4.01 -0.68 -11.59
CA HIS A 37 4.36 -0.28 -12.95
C HIS A 37 4.25 1.22 -13.11
N ARG A 38 5.22 1.83 -13.81
CA ARG A 38 5.18 3.23 -14.20
C ARG A 38 4.62 3.37 -15.60
N LEU A 39 3.78 4.38 -15.82
CA LEU A 39 3.35 4.77 -17.16
C LEU A 39 4.48 5.52 -17.87
N GLU A 40 4.89 5.04 -19.02
CA GLU A 40 5.81 5.73 -19.91
C GLU A 40 5.08 6.14 -21.19
N PHE A 41 5.13 7.43 -21.50
CA PHE A 41 4.70 7.95 -22.78
C PHE A 41 5.90 7.88 -23.73
N GLY A 42 5.79 7.12 -24.83
CA GLY A 42 6.86 7.09 -25.83
C GLY A 42 7.20 8.50 -26.33
N ASN A 43 8.43 8.73 -26.80
CA ASN A 43 8.95 10.02 -27.28
C ASN A 43 8.25 10.52 -28.58
N GLY A 44 6.93 10.66 -28.57
CA GLY A 44 6.09 11.13 -29.67
C GLY A 44 5.79 10.12 -30.79
N LYS A 45 6.30 8.89 -30.71
CA LYS A 45 6.16 7.87 -31.78
C LYS A 45 5.66 6.49 -31.33
N GLY A 46 5.52 6.27 -30.02
CA GLY A 46 5.11 4.98 -29.45
C GLY A 46 3.83 5.12 -28.62
N ASN A 47 3.06 4.05 -28.53
CA ASN A 47 1.93 3.98 -27.61
C ASN A 47 2.43 4.01 -26.16
N PRO A 48 1.67 4.61 -25.23
CA PRO A 48 1.98 4.53 -23.81
C PRO A 48 2.11 3.06 -23.37
N CYS A 49 3.08 2.77 -22.50
CA CYS A 49 3.28 1.43 -21.97
C CYS A 49 3.51 1.46 -20.46
N TRP A 50 3.26 0.33 -19.82
CA TRP A 50 3.48 0.13 -18.39
C TRP A 50 4.79 -0.62 -18.18
N VAL A 51 5.74 0.02 -17.50
CA VAL A 51 7.06 -0.54 -17.20
C VAL A 51 7.12 -0.97 -15.75
N LYS A 52 7.40 -2.25 -15.50
CA LYS A 52 7.51 -2.80 -14.15
C LYS A 52 8.70 -2.16 -13.42
N LEU A 53 8.47 -1.68 -12.21
CA LEU A 53 9.49 -1.15 -11.33
C LEU A 53 9.97 -2.23 -10.34
N SER A 54 11.27 -2.27 -10.09
CA SER A 54 11.90 -3.05 -9.01
C SER A 54 12.13 -2.23 -7.74
N THR A 55 12.02 -0.90 -7.83
CA THR A 55 12.15 0.03 -6.71
C THR A 55 11.34 1.29 -6.99
N ILE A 56 10.87 1.92 -5.92
CA ILE A 56 10.26 3.26 -5.92
C ILE A 56 11.13 4.28 -5.18
N GLY A 57 12.38 3.93 -4.85
CA GLY A 57 13.36 4.84 -4.24
C GLY A 57 12.93 5.36 -2.88
N ASP A 58 12.99 6.68 -2.69
CA ASP A 58 12.55 7.35 -1.44
C ASP A 58 11.02 7.33 -1.25
N ARG A 59 10.26 6.85 -2.24
CA ARG A 59 8.79 6.91 -2.17
C ARG A 59 8.21 5.85 -1.25
N MET A 60 7.10 6.21 -0.65
CA MET A 60 6.23 5.34 0.14
C MET A 60 4.83 5.42 -0.43
N LEU A 61 4.21 4.28 -0.66
CA LEU A 61 2.83 4.22 -1.15
C LEU A 61 1.91 3.74 -0.04
N PHE A 62 0.73 4.34 0.05
CA PHE A 62 -0.27 4.03 1.06
C PHE A 62 -1.58 3.58 0.41
N PHE A 63 -2.18 2.48 0.90
CA PHE A 63 -3.39 1.90 0.31
C PHE A 63 -4.47 1.62 1.36
N GLU A 64 -5.65 2.19 1.16
CA GLU A 64 -6.82 1.77 1.93
C GLU A 64 -7.34 0.42 1.43
N ASN A 65 -7.29 -0.61 2.29
CA ASN A 65 -7.88 -1.94 2.12
C ASN A 65 -7.71 -2.60 0.72
N PRO A 66 -6.82 -3.60 0.59
CA PRO A 66 -6.62 -4.33 -0.67
C PRO A 66 -7.94 -4.87 -1.27
N LEU A 67 -8.88 -5.32 -0.43
CA LEU A 67 -10.12 -5.97 -0.87
C LEU A 67 -11.22 -5.02 -1.41
N GLY A 68 -10.96 -3.72 -1.53
CA GLY A 68 -11.98 -2.74 -1.95
C GLY A 68 -11.48 -1.64 -2.89
N TYR A 69 -12.42 -0.81 -3.35
CA TYR A 69 -12.14 0.42 -4.09
C TYR A 69 -11.58 1.48 -3.13
N GLY A 70 -10.29 1.37 -2.83
CA GLY A 70 -9.58 2.29 -1.95
C GLY A 70 -8.84 3.37 -2.71
N HIS A 71 -8.53 4.45 -1.99
CA HIS A 71 -7.60 5.47 -2.47
C HIS A 71 -6.16 5.05 -2.19
N ALA A 72 -5.26 5.57 -3.00
CA ALA A 72 -3.84 5.41 -2.80
C ALA A 72 -3.12 6.74 -3.06
N PHE A 73 -2.05 6.96 -2.32
CA PHE A 73 -1.22 8.16 -2.43
C PHE A 73 0.24 7.84 -2.17
N SER A 74 1.11 8.72 -2.64
CA SER A 74 2.57 8.62 -2.52
C SER A 74 3.11 9.76 -1.65
N LEU A 75 4.13 9.46 -0.84
CA LEU A 75 4.87 10.43 -0.04
C LEU A 75 6.38 10.17 -0.12
N SER A 76 7.20 11.18 0.19
CA SER A 76 8.64 11.01 0.40
C SER A 76 8.90 10.45 1.79
N ALA A 77 9.73 9.42 1.93
CA ALA A 77 10.16 8.92 3.23
C ALA A 77 11.07 9.91 3.96
N SER A 78 11.86 10.67 3.20
CA SER A 78 12.69 11.74 3.74
C SER A 78 11.91 12.82 4.51
N ASP A 79 10.61 12.99 4.26
CA ASP A 79 9.75 13.94 4.98
C ASP A 79 9.27 13.40 6.35
N PHE A 80 9.42 12.09 6.62
CA PHE A 80 8.86 11.44 7.80
C PHE A 80 9.89 10.54 8.51
N ALA A 81 10.42 11.04 9.64
CA ALA A 81 11.34 10.26 10.47
C ALA A 81 10.69 8.94 10.95
N GLY A 82 11.43 7.83 10.78
CA GLY A 82 11.00 6.50 11.23
C GLY A 82 10.20 5.70 10.20
N LEU A 83 9.86 6.26 9.04
CA LEU A 83 9.32 5.51 7.92
C LEU A 83 10.42 5.14 6.91
N LYS A 84 10.29 3.94 6.33
CA LYS A 84 11.21 3.44 5.31
C LYS A 84 10.65 3.74 3.92
N GLY A 85 11.47 4.34 3.06
CA GLY A 85 11.21 4.43 1.61
C GLY A 85 11.23 3.05 0.94
N ASN A 86 10.89 3.02 -0.34
CA ASN A 86 10.80 1.78 -1.12
C ASN A 86 9.81 0.77 -0.50
N CYS A 87 8.73 1.27 0.10
CA CYS A 87 7.77 0.46 0.84
C CYS A 87 6.33 0.79 0.46
N ILE A 88 5.46 -0.21 0.59
CA ILE A 88 4.02 -0.10 0.46
C ILE A 88 3.38 -0.33 1.83
N TYR A 89 2.68 0.66 2.36
CA TYR A 89 1.92 0.59 3.59
C TYR A 89 0.44 0.36 3.26
N PHE A 90 -0.18 -0.65 3.85
CA PHE A 90 -1.58 -0.96 3.57
C PHE A 90 -2.32 -1.47 4.79
N ILE A 91 -3.62 -1.17 4.85
CA ILE A 91 -4.50 -1.66 5.91
C ILE A 91 -5.03 -3.03 5.49
N ASN A 92 -4.78 -4.06 6.28
CA ASN A 92 -5.34 -5.40 6.08
C ASN A 92 -6.39 -5.70 7.16
N MET A 93 -7.34 -6.57 6.85
CA MET A 93 -8.34 -7.08 7.78
C MET A 93 -8.07 -8.54 8.06
N ILE A 94 -7.53 -8.83 9.25
CA ILE A 94 -7.26 -10.20 9.68
C ILE A 94 -8.49 -10.75 10.41
N PRO A 95 -9.00 -11.94 10.04
CA PRO A 95 -10.06 -12.60 10.79
C PRO A 95 -9.61 -12.89 12.23
N THR A 96 -10.46 -12.53 13.20
CA THR A 96 -10.28 -12.90 14.61
C THR A 96 -11.14 -14.12 14.96
N SER A 97 -10.72 -14.86 15.99
CA SER A 97 -11.46 -16.02 16.52
C SER A 97 -12.89 -15.70 16.97
N SER A 98 -13.20 -14.43 17.24
CA SER A 98 -14.54 -13.94 17.62
C SER A 98 -15.22 -13.19 16.47
N LEU A 99 -15.70 -13.90 15.44
CA LEU A 99 -16.63 -13.43 14.38
C LEU A 99 -16.39 -12.02 13.78
N GLY A 100 -15.19 -11.49 13.91
CA GLY A 100 -14.85 -10.10 13.63
C GLY A 100 -13.53 -10.01 12.88
N HIS A 101 -13.23 -8.85 12.34
CA HIS A 101 -11.96 -8.57 11.66
C HIS A 101 -11.21 -7.50 12.43
N THR A 102 -9.92 -7.73 12.69
CA THR A 102 -9.03 -6.69 13.21
C THR A 102 -8.34 -6.02 12.04
N ARG A 103 -8.40 -4.69 12.00
CA ARG A 103 -7.63 -3.90 11.04
C ARG A 103 -6.19 -3.78 11.53
N VAL A 104 -5.24 -4.15 10.68
CA VAL A 104 -3.81 -4.03 10.96
C VAL A 104 -3.14 -3.24 9.86
N ILE A 105 -2.03 -2.56 10.18
CA ILE A 105 -1.18 -1.93 9.18
C ILE A 105 -0.06 -2.91 8.84
N ASN A 106 0.13 -3.14 7.54
CA ASN A 106 1.24 -3.90 7.00
C ASN A 106 2.18 -2.98 6.23
N VAL A 107 3.44 -3.36 6.20
CA VAL A 107 4.45 -2.78 5.33
C VAL A 107 5.01 -3.87 4.43
N TYR A 108 4.95 -3.64 3.12
CA TYR A 108 5.59 -4.47 2.11
C TYR A 108 6.87 -3.78 1.64
N ASP A 109 7.99 -4.45 1.85
CA ASP A 109 9.31 -4.01 1.40
C ASP A 109 9.49 -4.40 -0.07
N VAL A 110 9.58 -3.41 -0.96
CA VAL A 110 9.62 -3.67 -2.41
C VAL A 110 10.93 -4.33 -2.84
N GLU A 111 12.03 -4.08 -2.13
CA GLU A 111 13.34 -4.66 -2.42
C GLU A 111 13.40 -6.13 -2.05
N ASN A 112 12.91 -6.47 -0.85
CA ASN A 112 12.97 -7.84 -0.33
C ASN A 112 11.76 -8.70 -0.72
N GLY A 113 10.67 -8.06 -1.13
CA GLY A 113 9.41 -8.73 -1.45
C GLY A 113 8.70 -9.31 -0.22
N GLU A 114 8.96 -8.77 0.97
CA GLU A 114 8.43 -9.27 2.24
C GLU A 114 7.36 -8.35 2.82
N THR A 115 6.32 -8.94 3.40
CA THR A 115 5.31 -8.21 4.19
C THR A 115 5.58 -8.38 5.68
N LYS A 116 5.55 -7.27 6.43
CA LYS A 116 5.67 -7.25 7.89
C LYS A 116 4.49 -6.52 8.51
N PHE A 117 4.07 -6.98 9.68
CA PHE A 117 3.05 -6.31 10.49
C PHE A 117 3.68 -5.16 11.26
N ILE A 118 3.01 -4.00 11.27
CA ILE A 118 3.36 -2.92 12.19
C ILE A 118 2.45 -3.06 13.41
N ASP A 119 3.04 -3.41 14.56
CA ASP A 119 2.33 -3.38 15.84
C ASP A 119 2.09 -1.92 16.21
N THR A 120 0.86 -1.44 16.00
CA THR A 120 0.48 -0.09 16.41
C THR A 120 -0.22 -0.14 17.76
N PRO A 121 0.15 0.72 18.73
CA PRO A 121 -0.50 0.77 20.04
C PRO A 121 -1.99 1.15 19.96
N PHE A 122 -2.45 1.65 18.81
CA PHE A 122 -3.84 1.99 18.53
C PHE A 122 -4.77 0.79 18.33
N ASN A 123 -4.23 -0.43 18.21
CA ASN A 123 -4.99 -1.61 17.81
C ASN A 123 -5.86 -2.25 18.91
N ARG A 124 -6.01 -1.63 20.10
CA ARG A 124 -6.62 -2.33 21.24
C ARG A 124 -7.98 -1.86 21.72
N LYS A 125 -8.50 -0.67 21.38
CA LYS A 125 -9.76 -0.22 22.01
C LYS A 125 -10.78 0.58 21.22
N ASN A 126 -10.47 1.10 20.03
CA ASN A 126 -11.39 2.04 19.38
C ASN A 126 -11.74 1.63 17.94
N HIS A 127 -13.05 1.49 17.66
CA HIS A 127 -13.66 1.34 16.33
C HIS A 127 -13.53 2.60 15.45
N ILE A 128 -12.46 3.38 15.62
CA ILE A 128 -12.27 4.61 14.85
C ILE A 128 -11.80 4.23 13.46
N SER A 129 -12.49 4.78 12.45
CA SER A 129 -12.11 4.72 11.05
C SER A 129 -10.61 5.03 10.93
N ILE A 130 -9.81 4.07 10.47
CA ILE A 130 -8.38 4.30 10.24
C ILE A 130 -8.27 5.17 9.00
N SER A 131 -8.20 6.49 9.20
CA SER A 131 -7.63 7.38 8.22
C SER A 131 -6.11 7.34 8.35
N TRP A 132 -5.39 7.26 7.23
CA TRP A 132 -3.92 7.29 7.20
C TRP A 132 -3.32 8.48 7.96
N PHE A 133 -4.09 9.57 8.06
CA PHE A 133 -3.80 10.72 8.90
C PHE A 133 -5.01 11.01 9.78
N MET A 134 -4.78 11.22 11.07
CA MET A 134 -5.76 11.93 11.88
C MET A 134 -5.44 13.43 11.79
N PRO A 135 -6.35 14.28 11.30
CA PRO A 135 -6.16 15.71 11.43
C PRO A 135 -6.12 16.03 12.93
N THR A 136 -4.99 16.55 13.41
CA THR A 136 -4.99 17.21 14.72
C THR A 136 -5.45 18.64 14.46
N LEU A 137 -6.67 18.94 14.90
CA LEU A 137 -7.16 20.32 14.98
C LEU A 137 -6.46 21.02 16.15
N ASN A 138 -5.18 21.34 15.96
CA ASN A 138 -4.52 22.31 16.80
C ASN A 138 -4.84 23.69 16.18
N HIS A 139 -5.84 24.38 16.74
CA HIS A 139 -6.14 25.79 16.50
C HIS A 139 -4.83 26.60 16.58
N ILE A 140 -4.36 27.29 15.53
CA ILE A 140 -4.75 28.64 15.01
C ILE A 140 -5.12 29.61 16.13
#